data_AF-D2U446-F1
#
_entry.id   AF-D2U446-F1
#
_cell.length_a   1.000
_cell.length_b   1.000
_cell.length_c   1.000
_cell.angle_alpha   90.00
_cell.angle_beta   90.00
_cell.angle_gamma   90.00
#
_symmetry.space_group_name_H-M   'P 1'
#
loop_
_entity.id
_entity.type
_entity.pdbx_description
1 polymer ?
#
loop_
_entity_poly.entity_id
_entity_poly.type
_entity_poly.pdbx_seq_one_letter_code
_entity_poly.pdbx_strand_id
1 'polypeptide(L)'
;MWLYKDKGGDGVRLNNGNDGSGDWVFNKNGHFYSPQALHAAGATYQEDGNIHGSVWGGHLSGWLNNTFVRDIRLGHMQEVQVWRGPGYRDEPPHVITGAYNWNSDEYVDLIQRRPLQKNINGNWMNVWCM
;
A
#
# COMPACT_ATOMS: atom_id res chain seq x y z
N MET A 1 -29.52 -0.30 31.17
CA MET A 1 -29.58 -1.15 29.96
C MET A 1 -30.98 -1.12 29.38
N TRP A 2 -31.09 -1.09 28.06
CA TRP A 2 -32.34 -1.01 27.30
C TRP A 2 -32.28 -1.97 26.11
N LEU A 3 -33.34 -2.73 25.91
CA LEU A 3 -33.61 -3.48 24.68
C LEU A 3 -34.94 -2.97 24.14
N TYR A 4 -34.94 -2.38 22.95
CA TYR A 4 -36.12 -1.70 22.44
C TYR A 4 -36.21 -1.72 20.92
N LYS A 5 -37.43 -1.55 20.43
CA LYS A 5 -37.74 -1.29 19.02
C LYS A 5 -38.27 0.13 18.91
N ASP A 6 -37.63 0.95 18.10
CA ASP A 6 -38.18 2.26 17.79
C ASP A 6 -39.43 2.11 16.91
N LYS A 7 -40.57 2.62 17.38
CA LYS A 7 -41.82 2.63 16.60
C LYS A 7 -41.64 3.53 15.38
N GLY A 8 -41.73 2.95 14.18
CA GLY A 8 -41.44 3.66 12.92
C GLY A 8 -39.95 3.83 12.63
N GLY A 9 -39.05 3.42 13.54
CA GLY A 9 -37.61 3.54 13.38
C GLY A 9 -36.97 2.47 12.47
N ASP A 10 -35.65 2.47 12.47
CA ASP A 10 -34.80 1.69 11.56
C ASP A 10 -34.58 0.24 11.99
N GLY A 11 -34.58 -0.06 13.29
CA GLY A 11 -34.24 -1.41 13.76
C GLY A 11 -34.66 -1.72 15.19
N VAL A 12 -34.20 -2.88 15.68
CA VAL A 12 -34.20 -3.27 17.10
C VAL A 12 -32.83 -2.92 17.68
N ARG A 13 -32.81 -2.34 18.88
CA ARG A 13 -31.63 -1.79 19.53
C ARG A 13 -31.36 -2.45 20.87
N LEU A 14 -30.10 -2.73 21.16
CA LEU A 14 -29.58 -3.05 22.48
C LEU A 14 -28.64 -1.92 22.91
N ASN A 15 -28.76 -1.44 24.16
CA ASN A 15 -27.97 -0.33 24.69
C ASN A 15 -27.65 -0.58 26.19
N ASN A 16 -26.38 -0.40 26.60
CA ASN A 16 -25.97 -0.64 27.99
C ASN A 16 -26.19 0.58 28.93
N GLY A 17 -27.01 1.55 28.53
CA GLY A 17 -27.23 2.80 29.27
C GLY A 17 -25.99 3.70 29.25
N ASN A 18 -25.75 4.40 30.35
CA ASN A 18 -24.60 5.29 30.53
C ASN A 18 -23.25 4.54 30.54
N ASP A 19 -23.27 3.22 30.75
CA ASP A 19 -22.09 2.36 30.77
C ASP A 19 -21.76 1.76 29.39
N GLY A 20 -22.47 2.16 28.33
CA GLY A 20 -22.25 1.69 26.96
C GLY A 20 -21.69 2.76 26.05
N SER A 21 -20.97 2.34 25.01
CA SER A 21 -20.39 3.23 23.98
C SER A 21 -21.32 3.47 22.78
N GLY A 22 -22.62 3.16 22.89
CA GLY A 22 -23.61 3.35 21.84
C GLY A 22 -24.59 2.18 21.70
N ASP A 23 -25.39 2.22 20.63
CA ASP A 23 -26.42 1.21 20.34
C ASP A 23 -25.90 0.14 19.39
N TRP A 24 -26.17 -1.12 19.72
CA TRP A 24 -26.12 -2.21 18.73
C TRP A 24 -27.47 -2.29 18.04
N VAL A 25 -27.49 -2.22 16.71
CA VAL A 25 -28.73 -2.12 15.93
C VAL A 25 -28.85 -3.27 14.94
N PHE A 26 -29.93 -4.02 15.04
CA PHE A 26 -30.38 -4.95 14.00
C PHE A 26 -31.42 -4.23 13.14
N ASN A 27 -31.01 -3.76 11.97
CA ASN A 27 -31.84 -2.92 11.12
C ASN A 27 -32.82 -3.72 10.25
N LYS A 28 -33.95 -3.10 9.91
CA LYS A 28 -35.01 -3.69 9.06
C LYS A 28 -34.56 -3.93 7.61
N ASN A 29 -33.46 -3.31 7.19
CA ASN A 29 -32.85 -3.52 5.88
C ASN A 29 -31.81 -4.66 5.87
N GLY A 30 -31.70 -5.43 6.96
CA GLY A 30 -30.80 -6.59 7.06
C GLY A 30 -29.37 -6.27 7.49
N HIS A 31 -29.05 -5.00 7.77
CA HIS A 31 -27.74 -4.61 8.29
C HIS A 31 -27.66 -4.75 9.82
N PHE A 32 -26.46 -5.05 10.31
CA PHE A 32 -26.10 -4.95 11.72
C PHE A 32 -25.10 -3.81 11.93
N TYR A 33 -25.35 -2.98 12.93
CA TYR A 33 -24.47 -1.88 13.31
C TYR A 33 -23.93 -2.14 14.72
N SER A 34 -22.60 -2.13 14.84
CA SER A 34 -21.88 -2.11 16.11
C SER A 34 -21.35 -0.69 16.33
N PRO A 35 -21.47 -0.11 17.53
CA PRO A 35 -20.97 1.24 17.80
C PRO A 35 -19.43 1.29 17.87
N GLN A 36 -18.77 0.14 17.99
CA GLN A 36 -17.32 -0.03 18.12
C GLN A 36 -16.87 -1.25 17.30
N ALA A 37 -15.60 -1.63 17.41
CA ALA A 37 -15.03 -2.80 16.74
C ALA A 37 -15.90 -4.06 16.85
N LEU A 38 -15.97 -4.84 15.77
CA LEU A 38 -16.71 -6.10 15.72
C LEU A 38 -15.75 -7.27 15.86
N HIS A 39 -15.88 -8.03 16.96
CA HIS A 39 -15.13 -9.25 17.21
C HIS A 39 -15.88 -10.48 16.69
N ALA A 40 -15.24 -11.24 15.80
CA ALA A 40 -15.76 -12.48 15.23
C ALA A 40 -14.70 -13.59 15.42
N ALA A 41 -14.86 -14.35 16.50
CA ALA A 41 -13.85 -15.31 16.97
C ALA A 41 -12.46 -14.64 17.09
N GLY A 42 -11.44 -15.15 16.38
CA GLY A 42 -10.09 -14.60 16.41
C GLY A 42 -9.85 -13.36 15.53
N ALA A 43 -10.86 -12.89 14.79
CA ALA A 43 -10.76 -11.73 13.93
C ALA A 43 -11.53 -10.53 14.49
N THR A 44 -11.05 -9.33 14.18
CA THR A 44 -11.69 -8.07 14.59
C THR A 44 -11.75 -7.10 13.42
N TYR A 45 -12.94 -6.61 13.08
CA TYR A 45 -13.10 -5.42 12.23
C TYR A 45 -12.97 -4.18 13.12
N GLN A 46 -12.05 -3.28 12.77
CA GLN A 46 -11.67 -2.12 13.56
C GLN A 46 -12.41 -0.85 13.12
N GLU A 47 -12.46 0.15 13.99
CA GLU A 47 -13.14 1.43 13.74
C GLU A 47 -12.49 2.27 12.63
N ASP A 48 -11.21 2.04 12.34
CA ASP A 48 -10.43 2.67 11.26
C ASP A 48 -10.59 1.96 9.90
N GLY A 49 -11.44 0.93 9.82
CA GLY A 49 -11.66 0.11 8.63
C GLY A 49 -10.66 -1.03 8.46
N ASN A 50 -9.74 -1.22 9.40
CA ASN A 50 -8.78 -2.32 9.37
C ASN A 50 -9.40 -3.65 9.80
N ILE A 51 -8.74 -4.75 9.46
CA ILE A 51 -9.12 -6.10 9.91
C ILE A 51 -7.91 -6.72 10.60
N HIS A 52 -8.06 -7.07 11.87
CA HIS A 52 -7.04 -7.79 12.63
C HIS A 52 -7.32 -9.30 12.58
N GLY A 53 -6.29 -10.11 12.36
CA GLY A 53 -6.40 -11.57 12.42
C GLY A 53 -5.04 -12.27 12.28
N SER A 54 -4.95 -13.50 12.80
CA SER A 54 -3.71 -14.28 12.79
C SER A 54 -3.20 -14.61 11.38
N VAL A 55 -4.10 -14.77 10.40
CA VAL A 55 -3.73 -15.01 9.00
C VAL A 55 -2.91 -13.87 8.38
N TRP A 56 -3.07 -12.65 8.89
CA TRP A 56 -2.30 -11.47 8.46
C TRP A 56 -1.08 -11.20 9.34
N GLY A 57 -0.87 -11.99 10.41
CA GLY A 57 0.13 -11.70 11.44
C GLY A 57 -0.16 -10.42 12.23
N GLY A 58 -1.42 -9.98 12.29
CA GLY A 58 -1.82 -8.70 12.89
C GLY A 58 -2.88 -7.99 12.05
N HIS A 59 -2.66 -6.71 11.77
CA HIS A 59 -3.56 -5.89 10.93
C HIS A 59 -3.36 -6.13 9.43
N LEU A 60 -4.46 -6.27 8.69
CA LEU A 60 -4.48 -6.43 7.23
C LEU A 60 -3.72 -5.31 6.52
N SER A 61 -3.87 -4.05 6.95
CA SER A 61 -3.12 -2.94 6.36
C SER A 61 -1.60 -3.08 6.49
N GLY A 62 -1.13 -3.66 7.60
CA GLY A 62 0.29 -3.98 7.81
C GLY A 62 0.75 -5.06 6.85
N TRP A 63 -0.03 -6.13 6.69
CA TRP A 63 0.26 -7.19 5.74
C TRP A 63 0.32 -6.66 4.30
N LEU A 64 -0.65 -5.85 3.87
CA LEU A 64 -0.67 -5.23 2.54
C LEU A 64 0.56 -4.35 2.28
N ASN A 65 0.92 -3.50 3.26
CA ASN A 65 2.06 -2.58 3.12
C ASN A 65 3.41 -3.31 3.00
N ASN A 66 3.56 -4.46 3.67
CA ASN A 66 4.81 -5.20 3.72
C ASN A 66 4.96 -6.24 2.60
N THR A 67 3.86 -6.71 2.01
CA THR A 67 3.88 -7.87 1.11
C THR A 67 3.97 -7.47 -0.36
N PHE A 68 3.37 -6.35 -0.76
CA PHE A 68 3.23 -5.98 -2.16
C PHE A 68 4.09 -4.79 -2.56
N VAL A 69 4.48 -4.77 -3.85
CA VAL A 69 5.02 -3.57 -4.48
C VAL A 69 3.88 -2.57 -4.63
N ARG A 70 4.07 -1.37 -4.07
CA ARG A 70 3.07 -0.30 -4.06
C ARG A 70 3.28 0.71 -5.19
N ASP A 71 4.51 0.81 -5.68
CA ASP A 71 4.88 1.72 -6.76
C ASP A 71 6.21 1.30 -7.41
N ILE A 72 6.44 1.77 -8.64
CA ILE A 72 7.67 1.57 -9.42
C ILE A 72 8.06 2.90 -10.05
N ARG A 73 9.35 3.24 -9.99
CA ARG A 73 9.89 4.45 -10.63
C ARG A 73 11.28 4.27 -11.19
N LEU A 74 11.67 5.19 -12.06
CA LEU A 74 13.07 5.45 -12.40
C LEU A 74 13.64 6.48 -11.42
N GLY A 75 14.80 6.19 -10.84
CA GLY A 75 15.49 7.13 -9.96
C GLY A 75 16.20 8.27 -10.71
N HIS A 76 17.15 8.91 -10.04
CA HIS A 76 17.95 9.99 -10.63
C HIS A 76 18.76 9.49 -11.84
N MET A 77 18.86 10.37 -12.84
CA MET A 77 19.69 10.14 -14.01
C MET A 77 21.17 10.17 -13.66
N GLN A 78 21.92 9.28 -14.29
CA GLN A 78 23.37 9.29 -14.33
C GLN A 78 23.83 9.23 -15.78
N GLU A 79 25.01 9.76 -16.06
CA GLU A 79 25.64 9.72 -17.37
C GLU A 79 26.92 8.88 -17.33
N VAL A 80 27.14 8.10 -18.38
CA VAL A 80 28.36 7.30 -18.56
C VAL A 80 28.93 7.58 -19.95
N GLN A 81 30.19 7.99 -19.99
CA GLN A 81 30.90 8.21 -21.25
C GLN A 81 31.27 6.88 -21.91
N VAL A 82 30.83 6.70 -23.16
CA VAL A 82 31.07 5.50 -23.96
C VAL A 82 32.02 5.76 -25.12
N TRP A 83 32.01 6.95 -25.73
CA TRP A 83 33.03 7.31 -26.74
C TRP A 83 34.36 7.61 -26.08
N ARG A 84 35.42 6.90 -26.51
CA ARG A 84 36.75 6.91 -25.88
C ARG A 84 36.71 6.73 -24.35
N GLY A 85 35.63 6.15 -23.84
CA GLY A 85 35.40 5.87 -22.43
C GLY A 85 35.46 4.37 -22.14
N PRO A 86 35.19 3.96 -20.90
CA PRO A 86 35.17 2.54 -20.52
C PRO A 86 34.03 1.74 -21.18
N GLY A 87 33.11 2.41 -21.88
CA GLY A 87 31.89 1.81 -22.41
C GLY A 87 30.85 1.59 -21.31
N TYR A 88 29.83 0.79 -21.61
CA TYR A 88 28.81 0.40 -20.64
C TYR A 88 28.37 -1.04 -20.87
N ARG A 89 28.10 -1.74 -19.78
CA ARG A 89 27.56 -3.10 -19.77
C ARG A 89 26.40 -3.14 -18.78
N ASP A 90 25.66 -4.24 -18.79
CA ASP A 90 24.61 -4.46 -17.81
C ASP A 90 25.16 -4.25 -16.39
N GLU A 91 24.57 -3.32 -15.66
CA GLU A 91 25.00 -2.90 -14.32
C GLU A 91 23.77 -2.70 -13.45
N PRO A 92 23.43 -3.70 -12.61
CA PRO A 92 22.39 -3.55 -11.61
C PRO A 92 22.65 -2.32 -10.74
N PRO A 93 21.63 -1.50 -10.40
CA PRO A 93 20.20 -1.65 -10.70
C PRO A 93 19.70 -0.85 -11.91
N HIS A 94 20.58 -0.50 -12.87
CA HIS A 94 20.32 0.54 -13.85
C HIS A 94 19.72 0.02 -15.15
N VAL A 95 18.86 0.84 -15.76
CA VAL A 95 18.43 0.72 -17.16
C VAL A 95 18.90 1.93 -17.95
N ILE A 96 19.23 1.74 -19.24
CA ILE A 96 19.55 2.85 -20.14
C ILE A 96 18.26 3.59 -20.47
N THR A 97 18.25 4.90 -20.28
CA THR A 97 17.11 5.79 -20.53
C THR A 97 17.41 6.84 -21.60
N GLY A 98 18.64 6.89 -22.12
CA GLY A 98 19.02 7.76 -23.23
C GLY A 98 20.39 7.40 -23.79
N ALA A 99 20.59 7.74 -25.06
CA ALA A 99 21.89 7.72 -25.73
C ALA A 99 22.02 9.06 -26.46
N TYR A 100 23.14 9.75 -26.28
CA TYR A 100 23.32 11.11 -26.73
C TYR A 100 24.69 11.29 -27.37
N ASN A 101 24.67 11.93 -28.54
CA ASN A 101 25.84 12.45 -29.22
C ASN A 101 25.83 13.97 -29.06
N TRP A 102 26.85 14.53 -28.41
CA TRP A 102 26.95 15.97 -28.16
C TRP A 102 27.37 16.74 -29.41
N ASN A 103 28.30 16.17 -30.18
CA ASN A 103 28.91 16.86 -31.32
C ASN A 103 28.20 16.59 -32.66
N SER A 104 27.17 15.72 -32.65
CA SER A 104 26.37 15.32 -33.80
C SER A 104 27.17 14.65 -34.94
N ASP A 105 28.27 13.99 -34.61
CA ASP A 105 29.01 13.09 -35.51
C ASP A 105 28.37 11.68 -35.63
N GLU A 106 29.12 10.69 -36.13
CA GLU A 106 28.62 9.34 -36.32
C GLU A 106 28.57 8.46 -35.04
N TYR A 107 29.07 8.93 -33.89
CA TYR A 107 29.28 8.11 -32.69
C TYR A 107 28.47 8.59 -31.47
N VAL A 108 28.00 7.65 -30.64
CA VAL A 108 27.37 8.00 -29.35
C VAL A 108 28.45 8.34 -28.32
N ASP A 109 28.34 9.50 -27.66
CA ASP A 109 29.29 9.95 -26.65
C ASP A 109 28.93 9.46 -25.24
N LEU A 110 27.67 9.66 -24.86
CA LEU A 110 27.15 9.44 -23.52
C LEU A 110 25.93 8.55 -23.58
N ILE A 111 25.81 7.69 -22.58
CA ILE A 111 24.53 7.08 -22.25
C ILE A 111 23.99 7.69 -20.96
N GLN A 112 22.69 7.83 -20.89
CA GLN A 112 21.96 8.17 -19.67
C GLN A 112 21.33 6.91 -19.12
N ARG A 113 21.49 6.71 -17.81
CA ARG A 113 20.94 5.56 -17.10
C ARG A 113 20.23 5.98 -15.83
N ARG A 114 19.27 5.18 -15.38
CA ARG A 114 18.55 5.41 -14.12
C ARG A 114 18.37 4.09 -13.38
N PRO A 115 18.49 4.06 -12.04
CA PRO A 115 18.16 2.88 -11.27
C PRO A 115 16.66 2.62 -11.36
N LEU A 116 16.26 1.38 -11.66
CA LEU A 116 14.87 0.96 -11.48
C LEU A 116 14.63 0.76 -9.98
N GLN A 117 13.58 1.38 -9.45
CA GLN A 117 13.25 1.31 -8.03
C GLN A 117 11.82 0.82 -7.82
N LYS A 118 11.61 0.04 -6.75
CA LYS A 118 10.29 -0.39 -6.27
C LYS A 118 10.03 0.14 -4.87
N ASN A 119 8.77 0.45 -4.56
CA ASN A 119 8.35 0.84 -3.22
C ASN A 119 7.68 -0.34 -2.50
N ILE A 120 8.24 -0.75 -1.36
CA ILE A 120 7.63 -1.73 -0.45
C ILE A 120 7.69 -1.13 0.94
N ASN A 121 6.56 -1.15 1.67
CA ASN A 121 6.45 -0.60 3.02
C ASN A 121 6.97 0.83 3.18
N GLY A 122 6.60 1.74 2.27
CA GLY A 122 7.07 3.14 2.33
C GLY A 122 8.46 3.35 1.75
N ASN A 123 9.26 2.30 1.64
CA ASN A 123 10.67 2.41 1.32
C ASN A 123 10.94 2.16 -0.16
N TRP A 124 11.62 3.11 -0.79
CA TRP A 124 12.16 2.96 -2.14
C TRP A 124 13.45 2.14 -2.10
N MET A 125 13.48 1.04 -2.84
CA MET A 125 14.64 0.16 -2.96
C MET A 125 14.99 -0.10 -4.43
N ASN A 126 16.27 -0.25 -4.71
CA ASN A 126 16.77 -0.56 -6.05
C ASN A 126 16.41 -2.01 -6.45
N VAL A 127 16.07 -2.19 -7.72
CA VAL A 127 15.81 -3.50 -8.31
C VAL A 127 17.13 -4.09 -8.82
N TRP A 128 17.52 -5.23 -8.25
CA TRP A 128 18.71 -5.94 -8.68
C TRP A 128 18.37 -6.92 -9.81
N CYS A 129 19.18 -6.91 -10.87
CA CYS A 129 19.26 -7.99 -11.85
C CYS A 129 20.43 -8.94 -11.50
N MET A 130 20.31 -10.21 -11.88
CA MET A 130 21.34 -11.25 -11.79
C MET A 130 21.71 -11.72 -13.18
#